data_AF-A0A349M5L6-F1
#
_entry.id   AF-A0A349M5L6-F1
#
_cell.length_a   1.000
_cell.length_b   1.000
_cell.length_c   1.000
_cell.angle_alpha   90.00
_cell.angle_beta   90.00
_cell.angle_gamma   90.00
#
_symmetry.space_group_name_H-M   'P 1'
#
loop_
_entity.id
_entity.type
_entity.pdbx_description
1 polymer ?
#
loop_
_entity_poly.entity_id
_entity_poly.type
_entity_poly.pdbx_seq_one_letter_code
_entity_poly.pdbx_strand_id
1 'polypeptide(L)'
;GELEQVGSGSGTGYTVNIPLPAGTGDRGYRAAFEQIVLPIGLQYRPQLIIISAGQDASWLDPLAQMMMTMAGFRQLSEDMVKLADEVCAGRLVMLQEGGYSAAYVPYCTVAAVEPLLGVDMGIVDLYVTSSELERSKTILTNETLKALNLARRWHRQWWKI
;
A
#
# COMPACT_ATOMS: atom_id res chain seq x y z
N GLY A 1 -10.84 -5.96 -6.75
CA GLY A 1 -10.67 -7.15 -7.61
C GLY A 1 -10.76 -8.40 -6.77
N GLU A 2 -11.25 -9.48 -7.37
CA GLU A 2 -11.31 -10.81 -6.77
C GLU A 2 -9.98 -11.55 -6.97
N LEU A 3 -9.71 -12.59 -6.18
CA LEU A 3 -8.44 -13.33 -6.26
C LEU A 3 -8.27 -14.05 -7.59
N GLU A 4 -9.36 -14.53 -8.14
CA GLU A 4 -9.48 -15.30 -9.37
C GLU A 4 -9.20 -14.44 -10.62
N GLN A 5 -9.28 -13.11 -10.49
CA GLN A 5 -9.00 -12.17 -11.57
C GLN A 5 -7.49 -11.98 -11.76
N VAL A 6 -6.86 -12.94 -12.42
CA VAL A 6 -5.40 -13.03 -12.58
C VAL A 6 -4.88 -12.61 -13.97
N GLY A 7 -5.72 -11.99 -14.79
CA GLY A 7 -5.44 -11.71 -16.20
C GLY A 7 -5.88 -12.84 -17.12
N SER A 8 -5.51 -12.77 -18.40
CA SER A 8 -5.92 -13.77 -19.41
C SER A 8 -4.83 -13.97 -20.47
N GLY A 9 -4.85 -15.14 -21.11
CA GLY A 9 -3.86 -15.52 -22.13
C GLY A 9 -2.43 -15.38 -21.59
N SER A 10 -1.58 -14.69 -22.35
CA SER A 10 -0.19 -14.41 -21.94
C SER A 10 -0.05 -13.51 -20.70
N GLY A 11 -1.11 -12.78 -20.32
CA GLY A 11 -1.14 -11.93 -19.12
C GLY A 11 -1.56 -12.67 -17.84
N THR A 12 -1.82 -13.98 -17.91
CA THR A 12 -2.21 -14.79 -16.75
C THR A 12 -1.09 -14.79 -15.69
N GLY A 13 -1.43 -14.44 -14.45
CA GLY A 13 -0.50 -14.29 -13.33
C GLY A 13 0.05 -12.87 -13.14
N TYR A 14 -0.16 -11.96 -14.10
CA TYR A 14 0.33 -10.57 -14.03
C TYR A 14 -0.66 -9.59 -13.41
N THR A 15 -1.89 -10.03 -13.11
CA THR A 15 -2.82 -9.28 -12.24
C THR A 15 -2.82 -9.92 -10.85
N VAL A 16 -2.39 -9.17 -9.84
CA VAL A 16 -2.28 -9.64 -8.46
C VAL A 16 -3.22 -8.83 -7.58
N ASN A 17 -4.41 -9.37 -7.33
CA ASN A 17 -5.35 -8.79 -6.38
C ASN A 17 -5.07 -9.26 -4.95
N ILE A 18 -5.11 -8.33 -3.99
CA ILE A 18 -4.99 -8.59 -2.54
C ILE A 18 -6.22 -7.97 -1.86
N PRO A 19 -7.36 -8.70 -1.75
CA PRO A 19 -8.60 -8.15 -1.19
C PRO A 19 -8.51 -8.10 0.34
N LEU A 20 -7.95 -7.01 0.87
CA LEU A 20 -7.89 -6.74 2.31
C LEU A 20 -9.28 -6.39 2.85
N PRO A 21 -9.65 -6.86 4.05
CA PRO A 21 -10.93 -6.50 4.66
C PRO A 21 -10.93 -5.05 5.17
N ALA A 22 -12.12 -4.49 5.32
CA ALA A 22 -12.32 -3.21 6.01
C ALA A 22 -11.69 -3.23 7.41
N GLY A 23 -11.19 -2.07 7.85
CA GLY A 23 -10.47 -1.93 9.10
C GLY A 23 -8.99 -2.35 9.04
N THR A 24 -8.47 -2.75 7.87
CA THR A 24 -7.03 -3.02 7.74
C THR A 24 -6.24 -1.72 7.87
N GLY A 25 -5.33 -1.68 8.84
CA GLY A 25 -4.42 -0.56 9.07
C GLY A 25 -2.98 -0.88 8.70
N ASP A 26 -2.05 -0.09 9.23
CA ASP A 26 -0.65 -0.02 8.78
C ASP A 26 0.03 -1.39 8.76
N ARG A 27 -0.16 -2.21 9.82
CA ARG A 27 0.46 -3.55 9.89
C ARG A 27 -0.03 -4.50 8.81
N GLY A 28 -1.30 -4.42 8.42
CA GLY A 28 -1.87 -5.28 7.39
C GLY A 28 -1.36 -4.91 6.00
N TYR A 29 -1.30 -3.61 5.69
CA TYR A 29 -0.72 -3.13 4.44
C TYR A 29 0.78 -3.43 4.35
N ARG A 30 1.54 -3.19 5.43
CA ARG A 30 2.95 -3.56 5.50
C ARG A 30 3.16 -5.04 5.25
N ALA A 31 2.35 -5.90 5.88
CA ALA A 31 2.40 -7.33 5.65
C ALA A 31 2.06 -7.71 4.19
N ALA A 32 1.10 -7.02 3.55
CA ALA A 32 0.81 -7.21 2.13
C ALA A 32 2.03 -6.87 1.25
N PHE A 33 2.71 -5.77 1.56
CA PHE A 33 3.89 -5.33 0.82
C PHE A 33 5.05 -6.30 0.99
N GLU A 34 5.44 -6.58 2.23
CA GLU A 34 6.58 -7.44 2.56
C GLU A 34 6.40 -8.89 2.04
N GLN A 35 5.17 -9.42 2.08
CA GLN A 35 4.92 -10.82 1.75
C GLN A 35 4.50 -11.07 0.29
N ILE A 36 4.04 -10.04 -0.42
CA ILE A 36 3.46 -10.20 -1.77
C ILE A 36 4.02 -9.16 -2.73
N VAL A 37 3.79 -7.87 -2.48
CA VAL A 37 4.08 -6.81 -3.48
C VAL A 37 5.58 -6.70 -3.77
N LEU A 38 6.42 -6.55 -2.74
CA LEU A 38 7.87 -6.36 -2.92
C LEU A 38 8.53 -7.62 -3.52
N PRO A 39 8.27 -8.85 -3.02
CA PRO A 39 8.81 -10.05 -3.65
C PRO A 39 8.42 -10.23 -5.12
N ILE A 40 7.19 -9.85 -5.51
CA ILE A 40 6.75 -9.88 -6.90
C ILE A 40 7.48 -8.82 -7.72
N GLY A 41 7.58 -7.59 -7.21
CA GLY A 41 8.32 -6.50 -7.87
C GLY A 41 9.77 -6.86 -8.17
N LEU A 42 10.46 -7.50 -7.21
CA LEU A 42 11.83 -7.99 -7.36
C LEU A 42 11.97 -9.09 -8.43
N GLN A 43 10.98 -9.98 -8.53
CA GLN A 43 10.96 -11.03 -9.55
C GLN A 43 10.59 -10.49 -10.94
N TYR A 44 9.61 -9.59 -11.01
CA TYR A 44 9.15 -9.00 -12.26
C TYR A 44 10.19 -8.07 -12.89
N ARG A 45 10.95 -7.35 -12.07
CA ARG A 45 11.98 -6.39 -12.48
C ARG A 45 11.47 -5.37 -13.52
N PRO A 46 10.47 -4.55 -13.17
CA PRO A 46 9.92 -3.57 -14.09
C PRO A 46 11.00 -2.57 -14.53
N GLN A 47 10.79 -1.94 -15.69
CA GLN A 47 11.65 -0.85 -16.15
C GLN A 47 11.14 0.53 -15.69
N LEU A 48 9.92 0.61 -15.17
CA LEU A 48 9.27 1.81 -14.64
C LEU A 48 8.20 1.34 -13.65
N ILE A 49 8.09 2.01 -12.49
CA ILE A 49 7.00 1.82 -11.55
C ILE A 49 6.02 2.99 -11.66
N ILE A 50 4.74 2.70 -11.81
CA ILE A 50 3.67 3.69 -11.79
C ILE A 50 2.74 3.35 -10.63
N ILE A 51 2.53 4.30 -9.73
CA ILE A 51 1.66 4.15 -8.56
C ILE A 51 0.40 4.99 -8.77
N SER A 52 -0.74 4.32 -8.86
CA SER A 52 -2.06 4.92 -8.69
C SER A 52 -2.28 5.13 -7.18
N ALA A 53 -1.96 6.33 -6.71
CA ALA A 53 -1.85 6.66 -5.29
C ALA A 53 -3.11 7.34 -4.76
N GLY A 54 -4.13 6.54 -4.45
CA GLY A 54 -5.27 6.97 -3.67
C GLY A 54 -4.95 7.06 -2.18
N GLN A 55 -5.50 8.07 -1.51
CA GLN A 55 -5.42 8.27 -0.05
C GLN A 55 -6.74 7.90 0.66
N ASP A 56 -7.70 7.33 -0.06
CA ASP A 56 -8.97 6.87 0.49
C ASP A 56 -8.82 5.67 1.44
N ALA A 57 -7.70 4.95 1.40
CA ALA A 57 -7.37 3.96 2.43
C ALA A 57 -7.10 4.58 3.83
N SER A 58 -7.07 5.91 3.95
CA SER A 58 -6.79 6.58 5.22
C SER A 58 -7.90 6.36 6.27
N TRP A 59 -7.51 6.34 7.55
CA TRP A 59 -8.43 6.09 8.66
C TRP A 59 -9.54 7.14 8.84
N LEU A 60 -9.38 8.32 8.25
CA LEU A 60 -10.37 9.41 8.30
C LEU A 60 -11.16 9.53 6.98
N ASP A 61 -10.97 8.61 6.04
CA ASP A 61 -11.74 8.57 4.80
C ASP A 61 -13.18 8.07 5.04
N PRO A 62 -14.20 8.76 4.50
CA PRO A 62 -15.59 8.39 4.73
C PRO A 62 -16.08 7.19 3.89
N LEU A 63 -15.33 6.75 2.87
CA LEU A 63 -15.80 5.78 1.89
C LEU A 63 -15.14 4.40 2.02
N ALA A 64 -13.81 4.33 2.10
CA ALA A 64 -13.12 3.04 1.96
C ALA A 64 -13.15 2.17 3.24
N GLN A 65 -13.38 2.77 4.40
CA GLN A 65 -13.42 2.09 5.71
C GLN A 65 -12.12 1.34 6.05
N MET A 66 -10.99 1.84 5.58
CA MET A 66 -9.65 1.34 5.92
C MET A 66 -9.06 2.16 7.06
N MET A 67 -7.89 1.79 7.57
CA MET A 67 -7.29 2.40 8.75
C MET A 67 -5.81 2.76 8.53
N MET A 68 -5.44 3.27 7.35
CA MET A 68 -4.06 3.70 7.11
C MET A 68 -3.78 5.06 7.73
N THR A 69 -2.62 5.18 8.37
CA THR A 69 -2.13 6.45 8.93
C THR A 69 -1.22 7.19 7.95
N MET A 70 -0.96 8.47 8.23
CA MET A 70 0.06 9.25 7.54
C MET A 70 1.42 8.52 7.54
N ALA A 71 1.81 7.94 8.68
CA ALA A 71 3.06 7.18 8.79
C ALA A 71 3.03 5.89 7.96
N GLY A 72 1.86 5.21 7.89
CA GLY A 72 1.66 4.04 7.03
C GLY A 72 1.90 4.37 5.55
N PHE A 73 1.29 5.45 5.04
CA PHE A 73 1.50 5.89 3.65
C PHE A 73 2.97 6.22 3.37
N ARG A 74 3.66 6.89 4.31
CA ARG A 74 5.11 7.16 4.19
C ARG A 74 5.92 5.88 4.06
N GLN A 75 5.68 4.91 4.95
CA GLN A 75 6.40 3.63 4.93
C GLN A 75 6.22 2.89 3.60
N LEU A 76 4.99 2.79 3.09
CA LEU A 76 4.74 2.12 1.81
C LEU A 76 5.43 2.85 0.64
N SER A 77 5.46 4.19 0.67
CA SER A 77 6.16 4.97 -0.34
C SER A 77 7.68 4.77 -0.28
N GLU A 78 8.28 4.78 0.92
CA GLU A 78 9.70 4.46 1.11
C GLU A 78 10.04 3.07 0.57
N ASP A 79 9.20 2.07 0.81
CA ASP A 79 9.40 0.71 0.31
C ASP A 79 9.36 0.66 -1.23
N MET A 80 8.48 1.43 -1.86
CA MET A 80 8.40 1.52 -3.32
C MET A 80 9.57 2.30 -3.94
N VAL A 81 10.06 3.35 -3.28
CA VAL A 81 11.27 4.07 -3.72
C VAL A 81 12.48 3.13 -3.68
N LYS A 82 12.67 2.40 -2.58
CA LYS A 82 13.75 1.39 -2.47
C LYS A 82 13.63 0.31 -3.54
N LEU A 83 12.43 -0.20 -3.79
CA LEU A 83 12.19 -1.17 -4.86
C LEU A 83 12.56 -0.57 -6.22
N ALA A 84 12.15 0.67 -6.50
CA ALA A 84 12.45 1.34 -7.77
C ALA A 84 13.95 1.52 -7.99
N ASP A 85 14.69 1.93 -6.95
CA ASP A 85 16.15 2.03 -7.00
C ASP A 85 16.79 0.69 -7.38
N GLU A 86 16.30 -0.41 -6.81
CA GLU A 86 16.84 -1.75 -7.06
C GLU A 86 16.52 -2.30 -8.45
N VAL A 87 15.28 -2.12 -8.93
CA VAL A 87 14.81 -2.83 -10.14
C VAL A 87 14.73 -1.96 -11.39
N CYS A 88 14.54 -0.64 -11.24
CA CYS A 88 14.33 0.29 -12.35
C CYS A 88 15.16 1.59 -12.25
N ALA A 89 16.25 1.59 -11.48
CA ALA A 89 17.14 2.75 -11.31
C ALA A 89 16.38 4.03 -10.90
N GLY A 90 15.49 3.89 -9.91
CA GLY A 90 14.74 5.00 -9.33
C GLY A 90 13.60 5.53 -10.20
N ARG A 91 13.30 4.89 -11.34
CA ARG A 91 12.20 5.32 -12.22
C ARG A 91 10.84 4.95 -11.62
N LEU A 92 10.28 5.90 -10.89
CA LEU A 92 8.98 5.79 -10.23
C LEU A 92 8.16 7.06 -10.49
N VAL A 93 6.88 6.87 -10.82
CA VAL A 93 5.91 7.94 -11.01
C VAL A 93 4.71 7.68 -10.11
N MET A 94 4.27 8.71 -9.38
CA MET A 94 3.09 8.66 -8.54
C MET A 94 2.00 9.58 -9.12
N LEU A 95 0.80 9.04 -9.27
CA LEU A 95 -0.39 9.76 -9.76
C LEU A 95 -1.39 9.80 -8.61
N GLN A 96 -1.81 10.99 -8.19
CA GLN A 96 -2.80 11.15 -7.13
C GLN A 96 -4.19 10.73 -7.64
N GLU A 97 -4.96 10.02 -6.81
CA GLU A 97 -6.26 9.41 -7.20
C GLU A 97 -7.37 9.70 -6.17
N GLY A 98 -7.93 8.67 -5.53
CA GLY A 98 -8.93 8.82 -4.46
C GLY A 98 -8.38 9.50 -3.21
N GLY A 99 -9.26 9.81 -2.26
CA GLY A 99 -8.93 10.51 -1.02
C GLY A 99 -9.98 11.58 -0.73
N TYR A 100 -10.97 11.21 0.08
CA TYR A 100 -12.20 11.99 0.22
C TYR A 100 -12.32 12.66 1.59
N SER A 101 -11.36 12.40 2.49
CA SER A 101 -11.20 13.14 3.73
C SER A 101 -10.48 14.47 3.49
N ALA A 102 -11.21 15.56 3.32
CA ALA A 102 -10.61 16.89 3.13
C ALA A 102 -9.64 17.28 4.27
N ALA A 103 -9.88 16.77 5.48
CA ALA A 103 -9.05 17.06 6.64
C ALA A 103 -7.76 16.23 6.70
N TYR A 104 -7.71 15.06 6.07
CA TYR A 104 -6.60 14.11 6.24
C TYR A 104 -5.87 13.74 4.94
N VAL A 105 -6.51 13.90 3.78
CA VAL A 105 -5.87 13.68 2.47
C VAL A 105 -4.56 14.45 2.31
N PRO A 106 -4.40 15.73 2.75
CA PRO A 106 -3.14 16.44 2.57
C PRO A 106 -1.98 15.81 3.35
N TYR A 107 -2.25 15.28 4.55
CA TYR A 107 -1.24 14.60 5.37
C TYR A 107 -0.76 13.32 4.70
N CYS A 108 -1.69 12.50 4.21
CA CYS A 108 -1.39 11.26 3.49
C CYS A 108 -0.65 11.52 2.18
N THR A 109 -1.04 12.55 1.42
CA THR A 109 -0.38 12.92 0.16
C THR A 109 1.04 13.41 0.41
N VAL A 110 1.26 14.31 1.39
CA VAL A 110 2.62 14.76 1.72
C VAL A 110 3.49 13.59 2.17
N ALA A 111 2.99 12.74 3.06
CA ALA A 111 3.70 11.56 3.52
C ALA A 111 4.06 10.58 2.38
N ALA A 112 3.20 10.44 1.37
CA ALA A 112 3.49 9.62 0.21
C ALA A 112 4.53 10.25 -0.72
N VAL A 113 4.58 11.59 -0.84
CA VAL A 113 5.48 12.31 -1.76
C VAL A 113 6.87 12.57 -1.16
N GLU A 114 6.97 12.78 0.15
CA GLU A 114 8.24 13.05 0.85
C GLU A 114 9.37 12.04 0.52
N PRO A 115 9.12 10.71 0.55
CA PRO A 115 10.14 9.73 0.17
C PRO A 115 10.63 9.85 -1.27
N LEU A 116 9.76 10.24 -2.22
CA LEU A 116 10.14 10.43 -3.62
C LEU A 116 11.07 11.63 -3.80
N LEU A 117 10.87 12.67 -3.00
CA LEU A 117 11.66 13.89 -3.04
C LEU A 117 12.94 13.80 -2.19
N GLY A 118 13.02 12.81 -1.28
CA GLY A 118 14.12 12.70 -0.32
C GLY A 118 14.14 13.85 0.69
N VAL A 119 12.96 14.37 1.06
CA VAL A 119 12.82 15.49 2.00
C VAL A 119 11.91 15.13 3.17
N ASP A 120 12.14 15.78 4.31
CA ASP A 120 11.21 15.84 5.43
C ASP A 120 10.67 17.27 5.50
N MET A 121 9.37 17.45 5.26
CA MET A 121 8.75 18.78 5.31
C MET A 121 8.38 19.20 6.74
N GLY A 122 8.60 18.34 7.73
CA GLY A 122 8.27 18.61 9.13
C GLY A 122 6.77 18.67 9.41
N ILE A 123 5.93 18.08 8.54
CA ILE A 123 4.48 18.05 8.75
C ILE A 123 4.16 17.06 9.86
N VAL A 124 3.53 17.57 10.91
CA VAL A 124 3.11 16.80 12.08
C VAL A 124 1.65 16.40 11.95
N ASP A 125 1.35 15.13 12.18
CA ASP A 125 -0.03 14.64 12.25
C ASP A 125 -0.73 15.21 13.49
N LEU A 126 -1.66 16.14 13.28
CA LEU A 126 -2.40 16.79 14.36
C LEU A 126 -3.37 15.84 15.10
N TYR A 127 -3.60 14.63 14.56
CA TYR A 127 -4.41 13.60 15.18
C TYR A 127 -3.57 12.62 16.01
N VAL A 128 -2.27 12.88 16.24
CA VAL A 128 -1.35 11.97 16.95
C VAL A 128 -1.84 11.51 18.33
N THR A 129 -2.68 12.31 18.99
CA THR A 129 -3.25 11.98 20.31
C THR A 129 -4.54 11.17 20.25
N SER A 130 -5.09 10.91 19.06
CA SER A 130 -6.32 10.12 18.88
C SER A 130 -6.05 8.63 19.13
N SER A 131 -6.93 8.01 19.92
CA SER A 131 -6.95 6.56 20.13
C SER A 131 -7.16 5.78 18.83
N GLU A 132 -7.90 6.35 17.88
CA GLU A 132 -8.17 5.77 16.57
C GLU A 132 -6.90 5.71 15.73
N LEU A 133 -6.04 6.73 15.79
CA LEU A 133 -4.76 6.71 15.10
C LEU A 133 -3.84 5.63 15.67
N GLU A 134 -3.77 5.49 17.00
CA GLU A 134 -2.95 4.44 17.62
C GLU A 134 -3.45 3.04 17.29
N ARG A 135 -4.78 2.86 17.28
CA ARG A 135 -5.40 1.62 16.79
C ARG A 135 -5.05 1.36 15.34
N SER A 136 -5.09 2.37 14.48
CA SER A 136 -4.76 2.27 13.04
C SER A 136 -3.32 1.78 12.80
N LYS A 137 -2.37 2.21 13.63
CA LYS A 137 -0.97 1.76 13.58
C LYS A 137 -0.79 0.30 13.98
N THR A 138 -1.61 -0.20 14.92
CA THR A 138 -1.35 -1.47 15.62
C THR A 138 -2.31 -2.60 15.24
N ILE A 139 -3.46 -2.27 14.65
CA ILE A 139 -4.49 -3.24 14.30
C ILE A 139 -3.98 -4.25 13.28
N LEU A 140 -4.17 -5.53 13.60
CA LEU A 140 -3.92 -6.64 12.70
C LEU A 140 -4.92 -7.74 13.04
N THR A 141 -6.03 -7.79 12.30
CA THR A 141 -7.12 -8.71 12.61
C THR A 141 -6.85 -10.11 12.05
N ASN A 142 -7.54 -11.11 12.60
CA ASN A 142 -7.50 -12.47 12.05
C ASN A 142 -8.07 -12.52 10.64
N GLU A 143 -9.07 -11.71 10.31
CA GLU A 143 -9.60 -11.57 8.95
C GLU A 143 -8.52 -11.06 7.99
N THR A 144 -7.77 -10.04 8.40
CA THR A 144 -6.65 -9.48 7.62
C THR A 144 -5.60 -10.56 7.36
N LEU A 145 -5.19 -11.28 8.39
CA LEU A 145 -4.21 -12.37 8.27
C LEU A 145 -4.70 -13.51 7.38
N LYS A 146 -5.98 -13.88 7.48
CA LYS A 146 -6.58 -14.89 6.59
C LYS A 146 -6.58 -14.42 5.14
N ALA A 147 -6.97 -13.17 4.88
CA ALA A 147 -6.97 -12.59 3.54
C ALA A 147 -5.56 -12.56 2.92
N LEU A 148 -4.56 -12.11 3.68
CA LEU A 148 -3.16 -12.10 3.25
C LEU A 148 -2.64 -13.51 2.93
N ASN A 149 -2.90 -14.48 3.82
CA ASN A 149 -2.47 -15.86 3.62
C ASN A 149 -3.15 -16.50 2.40
N LEU A 150 -4.43 -16.19 2.18
CA LEU A 150 -5.18 -16.67 1.03
C LEU A 150 -4.62 -16.06 -0.27
N ALA A 151 -4.43 -14.75 -0.33
CA ALA A 151 -3.84 -14.06 -1.47
C ALA A 151 -2.44 -14.59 -1.79
N ARG A 152 -1.56 -14.70 -0.78
CA ARG A 152 -0.21 -15.25 -0.96
C ARG A 152 -0.24 -16.69 -1.48
N ARG A 153 -1.08 -17.55 -0.89
CA ARG A 153 -1.23 -18.94 -1.34
C ARG A 153 -1.74 -19.02 -2.77
N TRP A 154 -2.68 -18.17 -3.14
CA TRP A 154 -3.26 -18.15 -4.47
C TRP A 154 -2.24 -17.75 -5.53
N HIS A 155 -1.49 -16.67 -5.29
CA HIS A 155 -0.53 -16.13 -6.25
C HIS A 155 0.78 -16.91 -6.33
N ARG A 156 1.05 -17.85 -5.40
CA ARG A 156 2.15 -18.82 -5.48
C ARG A 156 2.14 -19.71 -6.73
N GLN A 157 1.01 -19.79 -7.41
CA GLN A 157 0.91 -20.49 -8.70
C GLN A 157 1.78 -19.85 -9.78
N TRP A 158 2.06 -18.55 -9.68
CA TRP A 158 2.82 -17.78 -10.68
C TRP A 158 4.10 -17.14 -10.11
N TRP A 159 4.12 -16.80 -8.81
CA TRP A 159 5.21 -16.07 -8.17
C TRP A 159 5.82 -16.83 -7.01
N LYS A 160 7.14 -16.71 -6.81
CA LYS A 160 7.83 -17.33 -5.66
C LYS A 160 7.72 -16.41 -4.44
N ILE A 161 6.62 -16.51 -3.69
CA ILE A 161 6.30 -15.72 -2.48
C ILE A 161 5.83 -16.64 -1.34
#